data_AF-A0A2Y9D753-F1
#
_entry.id   AF-A0A2Y9D753-F1
#
_cell.length_a   1.000
_cell.length_b   1.000
_cell.length_c   1.000
_cell.angle_alpha   90.00
_cell.angle_beta   90.00
_cell.angle_gamma   90.00
#
_symmetry.space_group_name_H-M   'P 1'
#
loop_
_entity.id
_entity.type
_entity.pdbx_description
1 polymer ?
#
loop_
_entity_poly.entity_id
_entity_poly.type
_entity_poly.pdbx_seq_one_letter_code
_entity_poly.pdbx_strand_id
1 'polypeptide(L)'
;MDRSAEFRRSKAQFLGKADLSRKGSVDEDVVELVQLLNTRDQFFTTSSCAGRILLLDGGVNGFEVQKQNCCWLLVTHKPCIKDDVIVALKKANGDAILKFEPFILHVQCRQLKDAQLLHSAAVASGFRNSGITVGKKGKTMMAVRSTHSLEVPLSHNGKLMVTEEYIDFLLNIANQKMEENKKRIERFYNCLQHALERETVTNSHPKIKEKNNSSYTHKKKRTPEKTCGKCITDENDEEPEHDDDDPGISVNIFPEEY
;
A
#
# COMPACT_ATOMS: atom_id res chain seq x y z
N MET A 1 -1.17 8.74 -29.66
CA MET A 1 -1.07 7.29 -29.48
C MET A 1 -2.30 6.79 -28.72
N ASP A 2 -2.85 5.64 -29.10
CA ASP A 2 -3.98 5.03 -28.40
C ASP A 2 -3.50 4.43 -27.06
N ARG A 3 -3.80 5.14 -25.96
CA ARG A 3 -3.47 4.72 -24.59
C ARG A 3 -4.10 3.36 -24.23
N SER A 4 -5.23 3.00 -24.85
CA SER A 4 -5.90 1.73 -24.61
C SER A 4 -5.13 0.56 -25.24
N ALA A 5 -4.64 0.71 -26.47
CA ALA A 5 -3.77 -0.27 -27.10
C ALA A 5 -2.43 -0.43 -26.37
N GLU A 6 -1.84 0.67 -25.88
CA GLU A 6 -0.62 0.63 -25.06
C GLU A 6 -0.84 -0.14 -23.75
N PHE A 7 -1.96 0.11 -23.07
CA PHE A 7 -2.31 -0.63 -21.86
C PHE A 7 -2.47 -2.13 -22.13
N ARG A 8 -3.22 -2.51 -23.18
CA ARG A 8 -3.40 -3.92 -23.56
C ARG A 8 -2.08 -4.62 -23.87
N ARG A 9 -1.18 -3.97 -24.61
CA ARG A 9 0.17 -4.48 -24.86
C ARG A 9 0.97 -4.65 -23.57
N SER A 10 0.94 -3.64 -22.69
CA SER A 10 1.63 -3.70 -21.39
C SER A 10 1.10 -4.83 -20.51
N LYS A 11 -0.22 -5.01 -20.47
CA LYS A 11 -0.89 -6.10 -19.76
C LYS A 11 -0.46 -7.46 -20.28
N ALA A 12 -0.54 -7.69 -21.59
CA ALA A 12 -0.13 -8.95 -22.21
C ALA A 12 1.34 -9.27 -21.94
N GLN A 13 2.22 -8.26 -22.07
CA GLN A 13 3.64 -8.41 -21.76
C GLN A 13 3.87 -8.74 -20.29
N PHE A 14 3.17 -8.10 -19.36
CA PHE A 14 3.37 -8.32 -17.93
C PHE A 14 2.89 -9.70 -17.49
N LEU A 15 1.69 -10.11 -17.92
CA LEU A 15 1.09 -11.39 -17.56
C LEU A 15 1.79 -12.60 -18.20
N GLY A 16 2.59 -12.37 -19.25
CA GLY A 16 3.44 -13.40 -19.84
C GLY A 16 4.79 -13.61 -19.14
N LYS A 17 5.11 -12.83 -18.10
CA LYS A 17 6.37 -12.98 -17.35
C LYS A 17 6.26 -14.07 -16.29
N ALA A 18 7.38 -14.71 -15.99
CA ALA A 18 7.52 -15.57 -14.83
C ALA A 18 7.41 -14.77 -13.52
N ASP A 19 6.99 -15.43 -12.45
CA ASP A 19 6.94 -14.86 -11.10
C ASP A 19 8.37 -14.61 -10.59
N LEU A 20 8.65 -13.38 -10.17
CA LEU A 20 9.96 -12.94 -9.68
C LEU A 20 10.06 -12.90 -8.15
N SER A 21 9.01 -13.33 -7.43
CA SER A 21 9.05 -13.46 -5.98
C SER A 21 10.03 -14.58 -5.57
N ARG A 22 10.56 -14.50 -4.34
CA ARG A 22 11.41 -15.58 -3.79
C ARG A 22 10.67 -16.92 -3.67
N LYS A 23 9.33 -16.87 -3.54
CA LYS A 23 8.47 -18.05 -3.52
C LYS A 23 8.32 -18.68 -4.92
N GLY A 24 8.41 -17.86 -5.97
CA GLY A 24 8.23 -18.28 -7.37
C GLY A 24 6.76 -18.51 -7.74
N SER A 25 5.82 -18.12 -6.89
CA SER A 25 4.39 -18.24 -7.14
C SER A 25 3.58 -17.21 -6.35
N VAL A 26 2.36 -16.95 -6.82
CA VAL A 26 1.36 -16.16 -6.10
C VAL A 26 0.95 -16.90 -4.82
N ASP A 27 0.65 -16.15 -3.77
CA ASP A 27 0.15 -16.71 -2.51
C ASP A 27 -1.29 -17.22 -2.63
N GLU A 28 -1.54 -18.37 -2.01
CA GLU A 28 -2.81 -19.09 -2.09
C GLU A 28 -3.98 -18.22 -1.60
N ASP A 29 -3.78 -17.45 -0.52
CA ASP A 29 -4.82 -16.59 0.07
C ASP A 29 -5.20 -15.38 -0.81
N VAL A 30 -4.46 -15.07 -1.88
CA VAL A 30 -4.75 -13.94 -2.78
C VAL A 30 -4.86 -14.35 -4.25
N VAL A 31 -4.75 -15.65 -4.56
CA VAL A 31 -4.74 -16.15 -5.93
C VAL A 31 -6.02 -15.79 -6.68
N GLU A 32 -7.19 -15.95 -6.03
CA GLU A 32 -8.49 -15.63 -6.62
C GLU A 32 -8.64 -14.13 -6.88
N LEU A 33 -8.17 -13.29 -5.96
CA LEU A 33 -8.16 -11.84 -6.11
C LEU A 33 -7.30 -11.40 -7.30
N VAL A 34 -6.10 -11.98 -7.42
CA VAL A 34 -5.18 -11.71 -8.53
C VAL A 34 -5.80 -12.14 -9.87
N GLN A 35 -6.41 -13.33 -9.92
CA GLN A 35 -7.09 -13.83 -11.12
C GLN A 35 -8.30 -12.97 -11.50
N LEU A 36 -9.13 -12.57 -10.53
CA LEU A 36 -10.27 -11.68 -10.73
C LEU A 36 -9.82 -10.39 -11.41
N LEU A 37 -8.77 -9.74 -10.90
CA LEU A 37 -8.23 -8.50 -11.46
C LEU A 37 -7.66 -8.72 -12.87
N ASN A 38 -6.84 -9.75 -13.06
CA ASN A 38 -6.17 -10.00 -14.33
C ASN A 38 -7.13 -10.42 -15.45
N THR A 39 -8.32 -10.93 -15.12
CA THR A 39 -9.37 -11.23 -16.10
C THR A 39 -10.08 -9.96 -16.61
N ARG A 40 -10.00 -8.83 -15.89
CA ARG A 40 -10.68 -7.57 -16.31
C ARG A 40 -9.82 -6.73 -17.23
N ASP A 41 -10.40 -6.21 -18.31
CA ASP A 41 -9.70 -5.38 -19.30
C ASP A 41 -9.08 -4.11 -18.73
N GLN A 42 -9.61 -3.59 -17.63
CA GLN A 42 -9.15 -2.36 -17.00
C GLN A 42 -7.98 -2.53 -16.01
N PHE A 43 -7.57 -3.76 -15.68
CA PHE A 43 -6.55 -4.03 -14.65
C PHE A 43 -5.51 -5.06 -15.09
N PHE A 44 -4.33 -4.94 -14.49
CA PHE A 44 -3.44 -6.09 -14.28
C PHE A 44 -2.58 -5.90 -13.02
N THR A 45 -2.32 -6.98 -12.30
CA THR A 45 -1.49 -6.99 -11.09
C THR A 45 -0.01 -6.94 -11.47
N THR A 46 0.77 -6.12 -10.78
CA THR A 46 2.23 -6.06 -10.96
C THR A 46 3.01 -6.77 -9.86
N SER A 47 2.45 -6.85 -8.66
CA SER A 47 3.00 -7.63 -7.55
C SER A 47 1.96 -7.81 -6.45
N SER A 48 2.10 -8.88 -5.68
CA SER A 48 1.24 -9.20 -4.55
C SER A 48 1.99 -9.98 -3.48
N CYS A 49 1.58 -9.84 -2.22
CA CYS A 49 1.96 -10.71 -1.11
C CYS A 49 0.75 -10.80 -0.19
N ALA A 50 0.34 -12.01 0.19
CA ALA A 50 -0.81 -12.22 1.08
C ALA A 50 -0.54 -11.74 2.52
N GLY A 51 0.71 -11.60 2.90
CA GLY A 51 1.16 -11.31 4.25
C GLY A 51 2.11 -12.40 4.73
N ARG A 52 3.07 -12.03 5.57
CA ARG A 52 4.15 -12.95 5.96
C ARG A 52 4.73 -12.62 7.33
N ILE A 53 5.16 -13.67 8.02
CA ILE A 53 6.01 -13.58 9.20
C ILE A 53 7.44 -13.90 8.76
N LEU A 54 8.37 -13.06 9.20
CA LEU A 54 9.77 -13.11 8.82
C LEU A 54 10.65 -13.04 10.07
N LEU A 55 11.75 -13.78 10.05
CA LEU A 55 12.88 -13.52 10.93
C LEU A 55 14.06 -13.11 10.05
N LEU A 56 14.50 -11.87 10.21
CA LEU A 56 15.63 -11.29 9.49
C LEU A 56 16.84 -11.21 10.41
N ASP A 57 18.03 -11.49 9.89
CA ASP A 57 19.29 -11.15 10.56
C ASP A 57 19.83 -9.86 9.91
N GLY A 58 19.87 -8.78 10.69
CA GLY A 58 20.32 -7.45 10.25
C GLY A 58 21.83 -7.34 10.04
N GLY A 59 22.61 -8.37 10.37
CA GLY A 59 24.06 -8.30 10.37
C GLY A 59 24.58 -7.29 11.42
N VAL A 60 25.89 -7.01 11.38
CA VAL A 60 26.58 -6.18 12.39
C VAL A 60 26.59 -4.68 12.04
N ASN A 61 26.03 -4.29 10.89
CA ASN A 61 26.28 -2.97 10.27
C ASN A 61 25.24 -1.88 10.63
N GLY A 62 24.58 -1.99 11.78
CA GLY A 62 23.79 -0.89 12.35
C GLY A 62 22.39 -0.65 11.73
N PHE A 63 21.86 0.55 11.93
CA PHE A 63 20.45 0.92 11.65
C PHE A 63 20.15 1.29 10.18
N GLU A 64 21.07 1.04 9.25
CA GLU A 64 20.84 1.39 7.84
C GLU A 64 19.80 0.48 7.18
N VAL A 65 18.93 1.07 6.37
CA VAL A 65 17.90 0.34 5.62
C VAL A 65 18.55 -0.45 4.48
N GLN A 66 18.95 -1.69 4.76
CA GLN A 66 19.41 -2.62 3.74
C GLN A 66 18.22 -3.19 2.97
N LYS A 67 18.16 -2.90 1.66
CA LYS A 67 17.16 -3.46 0.74
C LYS A 67 17.65 -4.70 0.00
N GLN A 68 18.97 -4.91 -0.06
CA GLN A 68 19.63 -6.00 -0.78
C GLN A 68 20.48 -6.81 0.21
N ASN A 69 20.65 -8.11 -0.05
CA ASN A 69 21.42 -9.05 0.78
C ASN A 69 20.94 -9.23 2.23
N CYS A 70 19.68 -8.89 2.55
CA CYS A 70 19.11 -9.24 3.85
C CYS A 70 19.12 -10.76 4.05
N CYS A 71 19.68 -11.20 5.17
CA CYS A 71 19.69 -12.60 5.56
C CYS A 71 18.33 -12.98 6.15
N TRP A 72 17.63 -13.90 5.48
CA TRP A 72 16.30 -14.36 5.89
C TRP A 72 16.46 -15.68 6.63
N LEU A 73 16.33 -15.66 7.95
CA LEU A 73 16.45 -16.85 8.79
C LEU A 73 15.18 -17.70 8.73
N LEU A 74 14.02 -17.04 8.60
CA LEU A 74 12.70 -17.68 8.49
C LEU A 74 11.75 -16.82 7.65
N VAL A 75 10.88 -17.48 6.88
CA VAL A 75 9.75 -16.88 6.18
C VAL A 75 8.59 -17.84 6.21
N THR A 76 7.41 -17.34 6.53
CA THR A 76 6.17 -18.09 6.33
C THR A 76 5.03 -17.17 5.91
N HIS A 77 4.18 -17.66 5.01
CA HIS A 77 2.92 -17.04 4.62
C HIS A 77 1.73 -17.68 5.36
N LYS A 78 2.01 -18.42 6.43
CA LYS A 78 1.06 -19.15 7.30
C LYS A 78 1.33 -18.79 8.76
N PRO A 79 0.42 -19.14 9.69
CA PRO A 79 0.70 -19.03 11.12
C PRO A 79 2.03 -19.69 11.47
N CYS A 80 2.83 -19.00 12.27
CA CYS A 80 4.17 -19.39 12.65
C CYS A 80 4.15 -20.14 13.98
N ILE A 81 4.93 -21.22 14.08
CA ILE A 81 5.08 -22.02 15.30
C ILE A 81 6.38 -21.67 16.02
N LYS A 82 6.39 -21.85 17.34
CA LYS A 82 7.53 -21.51 18.21
C LYS A 82 8.82 -22.19 17.76
N ASP A 83 8.76 -23.51 17.52
CA ASP A 83 9.94 -24.32 17.26
C ASP A 83 10.72 -23.84 16.03
N ASP A 84 10.02 -23.47 14.95
CA ASP A 84 10.64 -22.93 13.73
C ASP A 84 11.41 -21.64 14.02
N VAL A 85 10.87 -20.77 14.88
CA VAL A 85 11.49 -19.50 15.27
C VAL A 85 12.72 -19.73 16.13
N ILE A 86 12.64 -20.66 17.09
CA ILE A 86 13.79 -21.00 17.94
C ILE A 86 14.92 -21.64 17.11
N VAL A 87 14.59 -22.52 16.16
CA VAL A 87 15.57 -23.11 15.25
C VAL A 87 16.20 -22.05 14.35
N ALA A 88 15.42 -21.08 13.88
CA ALA A 88 15.92 -19.98 13.06
C ALA A 88 16.81 -19.01 13.86
N LEU A 89 16.43 -18.66 15.10
CA LEU A 89 17.18 -17.77 15.99
C LEU A 89 18.56 -18.33 16.35
N LYS A 90 18.72 -19.66 16.45
CA LYS A 90 20.02 -20.29 16.69
C LYS A 90 21.04 -20.04 15.57
N LYS A 91 20.57 -19.63 14.38
CA LYS A 91 21.42 -19.29 13.23
C LYS A 91 21.74 -17.79 13.15
N ALA A 92 21.15 -16.96 14.02
CA ALA A 92 21.35 -15.53 14.03
C ALA A 92 22.75 -15.18 14.57
N ASN A 93 23.48 -14.37 13.82
CA ASN A 93 24.81 -13.88 14.21
C ASN A 93 24.81 -12.37 14.51
N GLY A 94 23.78 -11.64 14.10
CA GLY A 94 23.63 -10.21 14.35
C GLY A 94 22.33 -9.85 15.10
N ASP A 95 21.72 -8.75 14.67
CA ASP A 95 20.49 -8.23 15.24
C ASP A 95 19.29 -8.88 14.53
N ALA A 96 18.72 -9.91 15.16
CA ALA A 96 17.59 -10.64 14.62
C ALA A 96 16.29 -9.87 14.89
N ILE A 97 15.49 -9.65 13.86
CA ILE A 97 14.23 -8.91 13.93
C ILE A 97 13.09 -9.81 13.46
N LEU A 98 12.11 -10.02 14.34
CA LEU A 98 10.84 -10.65 14.00
C LEU A 98 9.91 -9.62 13.38
N LYS A 99 9.40 -9.90 12.19
CA LYS A 99 8.48 -9.03 11.46
C LYS A 99 7.20 -9.74 11.08
N PHE A 100 6.08 -9.04 11.18
CA PHE A 100 4.87 -9.34 10.43
C PHE A 100 4.62 -8.21 9.42
N GLU A 101 4.60 -8.58 8.14
CA GLU A 101 4.25 -7.69 7.05
C GLU A 101 2.87 -8.08 6.50
N PRO A 102 1.89 -7.15 6.45
CA PRO A 102 0.54 -7.47 6.01
C PRO A 102 0.43 -7.57 4.48
N PHE A 103 -0.78 -7.87 4.00
CA PHE A 103 -1.13 -7.87 2.59
C PHE A 103 -0.70 -6.60 1.87
N ILE A 104 -0.11 -6.79 0.68
CA ILE A 104 0.20 -5.72 -0.27
C ILE A 104 -0.14 -6.18 -1.69
N LEU A 105 -0.71 -5.28 -2.46
CA LEU A 105 -1.06 -5.51 -3.85
C LEU A 105 -0.81 -4.25 -4.67
N HIS A 106 -0.14 -4.41 -5.81
CA HIS A 106 0.04 -3.37 -6.80
C HIS A 106 -0.70 -3.73 -8.08
N VAL A 107 -1.53 -2.80 -8.56
CA VAL A 107 -2.36 -2.98 -9.75
C VAL A 107 -2.15 -1.80 -10.68
N GLN A 108 -1.79 -2.08 -11.93
CA GLN A 108 -1.83 -1.06 -12.96
C GLN A 108 -3.25 -0.97 -13.52
N CYS A 109 -3.78 0.25 -13.54
CA CYS A 109 -5.14 0.55 -13.97
C CYS A 109 -5.11 1.23 -15.33
N ARG A 110 -6.12 0.94 -16.17
CA ARG A 110 -6.23 1.53 -17.50
C ARG A 110 -6.51 3.03 -17.44
N GLN A 111 -7.36 3.45 -16.50
CA GLN A 111 -7.74 4.84 -16.30
C GLN A 111 -7.78 5.18 -14.80
N LEU A 112 -7.75 6.49 -14.50
CA LEU A 112 -7.85 6.99 -13.12
C LEU A 112 -9.15 6.54 -12.43
N LYS A 113 -10.28 6.52 -13.14
CA LYS A 113 -11.56 6.05 -12.60
C LYS A 113 -11.51 4.59 -12.16
N ASP A 114 -10.77 3.74 -12.89
CA ASP A 114 -10.65 2.32 -12.58
C ASP A 114 -9.83 2.16 -11.28
N ALA A 115 -8.79 2.99 -11.10
CA ALA A 115 -8.03 3.05 -9.86
C ALA A 115 -8.84 3.62 -8.68
N GLN A 116 -9.71 4.60 -8.92
CA GLN A 116 -10.62 5.15 -7.91
C GLN A 116 -11.60 4.08 -7.39
N LEU A 117 -12.14 3.24 -8.28
CA LEU A 117 -12.98 2.10 -7.89
C LEU A 117 -12.24 1.14 -6.96
N LEU A 118 -11.02 0.73 -7.35
CA LEU A 118 -10.19 -0.16 -6.52
C LEU A 118 -9.86 0.47 -5.18
N HIS A 119 -9.52 1.76 -5.17
CA HIS A 119 -9.20 2.51 -3.97
C HIS A 119 -10.40 2.59 -3.02
N SER A 120 -11.59 2.90 -3.53
CA SER A 120 -12.81 2.92 -2.70
C SER A 120 -13.12 1.55 -2.09
N ALA A 121 -12.97 0.46 -2.85
CA ALA A 121 -13.13 -0.90 -2.33
C ALA A 121 -12.07 -1.23 -1.27
N ALA A 122 -10.81 -0.83 -1.48
CA ALA A 122 -9.72 -1.06 -0.55
C ALA A 122 -9.92 -0.32 0.78
N VAL A 123 -10.26 0.97 0.73
CA VAL A 123 -10.53 1.79 1.93
C VAL A 123 -11.72 1.27 2.72
N ALA A 124 -12.81 0.91 2.03
CA ALA A 124 -13.99 0.30 2.66
C ALA A 124 -13.66 -1.04 3.36
N SER A 125 -12.61 -1.71 2.90
CA SER A 125 -12.18 -3.01 3.43
C SER A 125 -11.12 -2.91 4.53
N GLY A 126 -10.73 -1.70 4.92
CA GLY A 126 -9.76 -1.46 6.01
C GLY A 126 -8.33 -1.15 5.54
N PHE A 127 -8.08 -1.06 4.23
CA PHE A 127 -6.78 -0.69 3.67
C PHE A 127 -6.66 0.82 3.48
N ARG A 128 -6.69 1.58 4.59
CA ARG A 128 -6.73 3.05 4.57
C ARG A 128 -5.44 3.72 4.08
N ASN A 129 -4.31 3.00 4.06
CA ASN A 129 -3.01 3.48 3.58
C ASN A 129 -2.75 3.17 2.10
N SER A 130 -3.81 2.73 1.41
CA SER A 130 -3.81 2.55 -0.03
C SER A 130 -3.70 3.89 -0.75
N GLY A 131 -3.14 3.89 -1.94
CA GLY A 131 -2.94 5.13 -2.69
C GLY A 131 -2.81 4.91 -4.18
N ILE A 132 -3.07 5.98 -4.93
CA ILE A 132 -2.97 6.02 -6.39
C ILE A 132 -1.76 6.88 -6.75
N THR A 133 -0.90 6.37 -7.64
CA THR A 133 0.20 7.12 -8.23
C THR A 133 -0.05 7.26 -9.72
N VAL A 134 0.04 8.50 -10.23
CA VAL A 134 -0.05 8.79 -11.67
C VAL A 134 1.36 9.12 -12.16
N GLY A 135 1.97 8.17 -12.85
CA GLY A 135 3.32 8.31 -13.41
C GLY A 135 3.35 9.10 -14.72
N LYS A 136 4.57 9.32 -15.21
CA LYS A 136 4.83 9.87 -16.54
C LYS A 136 4.06 9.09 -17.61
N LYS A 137 3.63 9.77 -18.68
CA LYS A 137 2.78 9.22 -19.76
C LYS A 137 1.39 8.75 -19.31
N GLY A 138 0.95 9.11 -18.09
CA GLY A 138 -0.40 8.80 -17.59
C GLY A 138 -0.58 7.39 -17.04
N LYS A 139 0.52 6.69 -16.70
CA LYS A 139 0.47 5.36 -16.09
C LYS A 139 -0.17 5.44 -14.70
N THR A 140 -1.37 4.91 -14.53
CA THR A 140 -2.06 4.88 -13.24
C THR A 140 -1.74 3.59 -12.49
N MET A 141 -1.08 3.71 -11.34
CA MET A 141 -0.79 2.61 -10.42
C MET A 141 -1.63 2.75 -9.16
N MET A 142 -2.28 1.67 -8.76
CA MET A 142 -2.97 1.54 -7.49
C MET A 142 -2.15 0.63 -6.56
N ALA A 143 -1.92 1.07 -5.33
CA ALA A 143 -1.27 0.30 -4.29
C ALA A 143 -2.25 0.08 -3.13
N VAL A 144 -2.58 -1.18 -2.83
CA VAL A 144 -3.38 -1.57 -1.67
C VAL A 144 -2.44 -1.94 -0.53
N ARG A 145 -2.53 -1.24 0.60
CA ARG A 145 -1.60 -1.37 1.73
C ARG A 145 -2.29 -1.23 3.08
N SER A 146 -1.67 -1.81 4.11
CA SER A 146 -2.09 -1.68 5.51
C SER A 146 -0.93 -1.22 6.39
N THR A 147 -1.25 -0.63 7.55
CA THR A 147 -0.30 -0.33 8.64
C THR A 147 -0.28 -1.43 9.71
N HIS A 148 -0.98 -2.54 9.47
CA HIS A 148 -1.11 -3.64 10.41
C HIS A 148 0.17 -4.50 10.45
N SER A 149 1.30 -3.94 10.90
CA SER A 149 2.59 -4.64 10.99
C SER A 149 2.95 -4.99 12.44
N LEU A 150 4.03 -5.76 12.58
CA LEU A 150 4.78 -5.99 13.82
C LEU A 150 6.27 -5.98 13.45
N GLU A 151 7.11 -5.35 14.24
CA GLU A 151 8.56 -5.34 14.07
C GLU A 151 9.20 -5.27 15.45
N VAL A 152 9.91 -6.35 15.84
CA VAL A 152 10.48 -6.47 17.19
C VAL A 152 11.89 -7.08 17.11
N PRO A 153 12.92 -6.40 17.63
CA PRO A 153 14.25 -6.98 17.76
C PRO A 153 14.26 -8.06 18.85
N LEU A 154 14.85 -9.22 18.55
CA LEU A 154 14.93 -10.37 19.44
C LEU A 154 16.37 -10.64 19.90
N SER A 155 17.37 -10.38 19.07
CA SER A 155 18.78 -10.49 19.43
C SER A 155 19.53 -9.18 19.19
N HIS A 156 20.64 -9.03 19.90
CA HIS A 156 21.62 -7.98 19.65
C HIS A 156 23.02 -8.58 19.59
N ASN A 157 23.76 -8.35 18.49
CA ASN A 157 25.08 -8.93 18.24
C ASN A 157 25.11 -10.45 18.48
N GLY A 158 24.11 -11.18 17.95
CA GLY A 158 23.98 -12.63 18.10
C GLY A 158 23.51 -13.11 19.49
N LYS A 159 23.43 -12.24 20.48
CA LYS A 159 22.91 -12.58 21.82
C LYS A 159 21.40 -12.41 21.86
N LEU A 160 20.67 -13.47 22.23
CA LEU A 160 19.23 -13.38 22.48
C LEU A 160 18.94 -12.45 23.67
N MET A 161 18.06 -11.46 23.45
CA MET A 161 17.74 -10.41 24.43
C MET A 161 16.40 -10.62 25.13
N VAL A 162 15.65 -11.65 24.72
CA VAL A 162 14.29 -11.93 25.19
C VAL A 162 14.16 -13.36 25.71
N THR A 163 13.15 -13.59 26.56
CA THR A 163 12.82 -14.94 27.04
C THR A 163 11.99 -15.71 26.00
N GLU A 164 11.98 -17.04 26.10
CA GLU A 164 11.11 -17.86 25.26
C GLU A 164 9.62 -17.57 25.47
N GLU A 165 9.22 -17.24 26.70
CA GLU A 165 7.85 -16.83 27.01
C GLU A 165 7.45 -15.56 26.24
N TYR A 166 8.37 -14.60 26.12
CA TYR A 166 8.12 -13.40 25.32
C TYR A 166 8.01 -13.71 23.82
N ILE A 167 8.79 -14.67 23.33
CA ILE A 167 8.67 -15.15 21.93
C ILE A 167 7.28 -15.75 21.71
N ASP A 168 6.79 -16.60 22.63
CA ASP A 168 5.44 -17.17 22.54
C ASP A 168 4.35 -16.09 22.50
N PHE A 169 4.47 -15.08 23.36
CA PHE A 169 3.57 -13.92 23.35
C PHE A 169 3.60 -13.18 22.01
N LEU A 170 4.78 -12.90 21.46
CA LEU A 170 4.91 -12.23 20.16
C LEU A 170 4.33 -13.05 19.01
N LEU A 171 4.52 -14.37 19.02
CA LEU A 171 3.97 -15.26 18.00
C LEU A 171 2.45 -15.32 18.07
N ASN A 172 1.87 -15.32 19.26
CA ASN A 172 0.42 -15.20 19.42
C ASN A 172 -0.10 -13.90 18.78
N ILE A 173 0.57 -12.77 19.00
CA ILE A 173 0.22 -11.49 18.37
C ILE A 173 0.40 -11.57 16.84
N ALA A 174 1.53 -12.08 16.35
CA ALA A 174 1.81 -12.16 14.92
C ALA A 174 0.79 -13.05 14.20
N ASN A 175 0.40 -14.18 14.79
CA ASN A 175 -0.61 -15.08 14.24
C ASN A 175 -2.01 -14.47 14.27
N GLN A 176 -2.38 -13.75 15.33
CA GLN A 176 -3.63 -12.98 15.36
C GLN A 176 -3.66 -11.89 14.27
N LYS A 177 -2.52 -11.24 14.02
CA LYS A 177 -2.39 -10.25 12.94
C LYS A 177 -2.51 -10.88 11.56
N MET A 178 -1.94 -12.08 11.36
CA MET A 178 -2.11 -12.85 10.13
C MET A 178 -3.59 -13.18 9.86
N GLU A 179 -4.31 -13.61 10.90
CA GLU A 179 -5.73 -13.96 10.81
C GLU A 179 -6.61 -12.74 10.47
N GLU A 180 -6.41 -11.61 11.16
CA GLU A 180 -7.11 -10.36 10.82
C GLU A 180 -6.77 -9.87 9.41
N ASN A 181 -5.52 -10.02 8.98
CA ASN A 181 -5.10 -9.68 7.63
C ASN A 181 -5.84 -10.52 6.58
N LYS A 182 -6.00 -11.84 6.81
CA LYS A 182 -6.80 -12.71 5.93
C LYS A 182 -8.26 -12.25 5.82
N LYS A 183 -8.90 -11.92 6.95
CA LYS A 183 -10.28 -11.37 6.95
C LYS A 183 -10.42 -10.08 6.16
N ARG A 184 -9.39 -9.22 6.16
CA ARG A 184 -9.38 -7.99 5.36
C ARG A 184 -9.24 -8.26 3.88
N ILE A 185 -8.42 -9.24 3.49
CA ILE A 185 -8.29 -9.69 2.09
C ILE A 185 -9.64 -10.19 1.58
N GLU A 186 -10.31 -11.06 2.33
CA GLU A 186 -11.64 -11.59 1.98
C GLU A 186 -12.68 -10.47 1.83
N ARG A 187 -12.70 -9.52 2.79
CA ARG A 187 -13.58 -8.34 2.70
C ARG A 187 -13.30 -7.52 1.45
N PHE A 188 -12.02 -7.29 1.13
CA PHE A 188 -11.61 -6.56 -0.06
C PHE A 188 -12.03 -7.26 -1.35
N TYR A 189 -11.85 -8.57 -1.43
CA TYR A 189 -12.32 -9.38 -2.54
C TYR A 189 -13.83 -9.20 -2.77
N ASN A 190 -14.63 -9.39 -1.72
CA ASN A 190 -16.10 -9.24 -1.78
C ASN A 190 -16.54 -7.82 -2.17
N CYS A 191 -15.95 -6.80 -1.52
CA CYS A 191 -16.26 -5.40 -1.84
C CYS A 191 -15.90 -5.04 -3.29
N LEU A 192 -14.77 -5.54 -3.78
CA LEU A 192 -14.33 -5.32 -5.15
C LEU A 192 -15.26 -6.01 -6.15
N GLN A 193 -15.62 -7.27 -5.91
CA GLN A 193 -16.53 -8.01 -6.77
C GLN A 193 -17.86 -7.27 -6.94
N HIS A 194 -18.48 -6.83 -5.85
CA HIS A 194 -19.71 -6.03 -5.90
C HIS A 194 -19.53 -4.65 -6.56
N ALA A 195 -18.36 -4.03 -6.45
CA ALA A 195 -18.08 -2.77 -7.15
C ALA A 195 -18.02 -2.98 -8.67
N LEU A 196 -17.38 -4.05 -9.12
CA LEU A 196 -17.26 -4.39 -10.55
C LEU A 196 -18.61 -4.77 -11.16
N GLU A 197 -19.43 -5.54 -10.45
CA GLU A 197 -20.78 -5.91 -10.90
C GLU A 197 -21.65 -4.66 -11.11
N ARG A 198 -21.64 -3.71 -10.17
CA ARG A 198 -22.41 -2.46 -10.28
C ARG A 198 -22.00 -1.60 -11.48
N GLU A 199 -20.72 -1.55 -11.82
CA GLU A 199 -20.27 -0.84 -13.03
C GLU A 199 -20.80 -1.49 -14.32
N THR A 200 -20.84 -2.83 -14.40
CA THR A 200 -21.35 -3.52 -15.59
C THR A 200 -22.84 -3.26 -15.83
N VAL A 201 -23.64 -3.17 -14.77
CA VAL A 201 -25.09 -2.87 -14.86
C VAL A 201 -25.33 -1.41 -15.27
N THR A 202 -24.51 -0.49 -14.75
CA THR A 202 -24.62 0.95 -15.05
C THR A 202 -24.24 1.25 -16.50
N ASN A 203 -23.31 0.49 -17.10
CA ASN A 203 -22.88 0.67 -18.49
C ASN A 203 -23.81 0.00 -19.52
N SER A 204 -24.65 -0.97 -19.11
CA SER A 204 -25.58 -1.69 -19.99
C SER A 204 -26.96 -1.03 -20.13
N HIS A 205 -27.30 -0.06 -19.27
CA HIS A 205 -28.48 0.79 -19.43
C HIS A 205 -28.05 2.18 -19.94
N PRO A 206 -28.34 2.55 -21.20
CA PRO A 206 -28.08 3.91 -21.68
C PRO A 206 -28.91 4.88 -20.83
N LYS A 207 -28.28 5.94 -20.32
CA LYS A 207 -29.00 7.07 -19.70
C LYS A 207 -30.07 7.57 -20.66
N ILE A 208 -31.33 7.28 -20.35
CA ILE A 208 -32.47 7.94 -20.99
C ILE A 208 -32.29 9.44 -20.74
N LYS A 209 -32.09 10.20 -21.81
CA LYS A 209 -32.21 11.65 -21.80
C LYS A 209 -33.67 11.98 -21.52
N GLU A 210 -33.97 12.49 -20.33
CA GLU A 210 -35.15 13.33 -20.14
C GLU A 210 -34.75 14.71 -19.63
N LYS A 211 -35.57 15.66 -20.07
CA LYS A 211 -35.24 17.04 -20.39
C LYS A 211 -35.23 17.93 -19.15
N ASN A 212 -34.50 19.03 -19.29
CA ASN A 212 -34.63 20.28 -18.55
C ASN A 212 -36.08 20.55 -18.10
N ASN A 213 -36.25 20.92 -16.83
CA ASN A 213 -37.15 21.99 -16.44
C ASN A 213 -36.54 22.78 -15.27
N SER A 214 -36.81 24.08 -15.32
CA SER A 214 -36.13 25.18 -14.64
C SER A 214 -36.53 25.38 -13.18
N SER A 215 -35.73 26.22 -12.49
CA SER A 215 -36.04 27.02 -11.29
C SER A 215 -36.29 26.18 -10.02
N TYR A 216 -35.63 26.40 -8.88
CA TYR A 216 -35.73 27.59 -8.04
C TYR A 216 -34.43 27.88 -7.26
N THR A 217 -34.04 29.16 -7.28
CA THR A 217 -33.08 29.80 -6.37
C THR A 217 -33.63 29.90 -4.95
N HIS A 218 -32.85 29.49 -3.94
CA HIS A 218 -32.94 30.05 -2.59
C HIS A 218 -31.62 30.73 -2.21
N LYS A 219 -31.59 32.05 -2.37
CA LYS A 219 -30.63 32.95 -1.73
C LYS A 219 -30.87 32.93 -0.23
N LYS A 220 -29.87 32.58 0.58
CA LYS A 220 -29.90 32.84 2.03
C LYS A 220 -29.28 34.22 2.30
N LYS A 221 -30.14 35.11 2.76
CA LYS A 221 -29.93 36.53 3.06
C LYS A 221 -29.01 36.67 4.28
N ARG A 222 -28.00 37.56 4.19
CA ARG A 222 -27.25 38.12 5.33
C ARG A 222 -28.07 39.29 5.92
N THR A 223 -28.03 39.44 7.24
CA THR A 223 -28.24 40.74 7.93
C THR A 223 -27.44 40.76 9.24
N PRO A 224 -27.11 41.97 9.75
CA PRO A 224 -25.86 42.24 10.46
C PRO A 224 -26.05 42.45 11.97
N GLU A 225 -25.01 42.17 12.76
CA GLU A 225 -24.90 42.71 14.11
C GLU A 225 -23.52 43.35 14.33
N LYS A 226 -23.59 44.58 14.84
CA LYS A 226 -22.49 45.45 15.25
C LYS A 226 -21.96 44.98 16.60
N THR A 227 -20.64 45.04 16.80
CA THR A 227 -20.09 45.53 18.07
C THR A 227 -18.65 46.03 17.91
N CYS A 228 -18.39 47.10 18.68
CA CYS A 228 -17.21 47.92 18.89
C CYS A 228 -16.03 47.10 19.47
N GLY A 229 -14.73 47.42 19.36
CA GLY A 229 -14.05 48.59 18.81
C GLY A 229 -12.51 48.48 18.98
N LYS A 230 -11.82 49.30 18.19
CA LYS A 230 -10.48 49.91 18.33
C LYS A 230 -9.32 49.10 18.96
N CYS A 231 -8.32 48.81 18.12
CA CYS A 231 -6.91 48.98 18.48
C CYS A 231 -6.30 50.05 17.55
N ILE A 232 -5.44 50.89 18.13
CA ILE A 232 -4.81 52.09 17.58
C ILE A 232 -3.33 51.76 17.26
N THR A 233 -2.90 52.18 16.05
CA THR A 233 -1.57 52.62 15.53
C THR A 233 -0.29 52.20 16.29
N ASP A 234 0.66 51.49 15.67
CA ASP A 234 1.72 51.91 14.70
C ASP A 234 3.08 52.19 15.38
N GLU A 235 4.13 51.87 14.63
CA GLU A 235 5.58 52.15 14.72
C GLU A 235 6.42 50.85 14.82
N ASN A 236 6.97 50.32 13.70
CA ASN A 236 8.19 50.74 12.97
C ASN A 236 9.46 50.55 13.85
N ASP A 237 10.60 49.99 13.43
CA ASP A 237 11.17 49.52 12.17
C ASP A 237 12.34 48.56 12.56
N GLU A 238 12.65 47.57 11.72
CA GLU A 238 14.00 47.33 11.16
C GLU A 238 14.04 45.99 10.39
N GLU A 239 14.08 46.12 9.07
CA GLU A 239 14.54 45.15 8.07
C GLU A 239 16.06 45.34 7.85
N PRO A 240 16.78 44.58 6.98
CA PRO A 240 16.50 43.26 6.38
C PRO A 240 17.75 42.34 6.36
N GLU A 241 17.63 41.01 6.20
CA GLU A 241 18.70 40.23 5.53
C GLU A 241 18.15 39.06 4.69
N HIS A 242 18.34 39.22 3.37
CA HIS A 242 18.64 38.24 2.32
C HIS A 242 17.82 36.94 2.18
N ASP A 243 16.94 36.96 1.16
CA ASP A 243 16.58 35.80 0.33
C ASP A 243 17.71 35.50 -0.66
N ASP A 244 18.14 34.23 -0.73
CA ASP A 244 18.64 33.58 -1.95
C ASP A 244 18.56 32.04 -1.80
N ASP A 245 17.61 31.48 -2.54
CA ASP A 245 17.57 30.22 -3.32
C ASP A 245 18.21 28.88 -2.86
N ASP A 246 17.36 27.84 -3.06
CA ASP A 246 17.61 26.42 -3.41
C ASP A 246 17.91 25.39 -2.30
N PRO A 247 17.13 24.28 -2.30
CA PRO A 247 17.74 22.98 -2.15
C PRO A 247 17.35 22.06 -3.32
N GLY A 248 18.30 21.90 -4.25
CA GLY A 248 18.27 20.93 -5.32
C GLY A 248 17.97 19.52 -4.85
N ILE A 249 16.79 19.02 -5.21
CA ILE A 249 16.40 17.62 -5.05
C ILE A 249 17.03 16.83 -6.20
N SER A 250 18.19 16.21 -5.92
CA SER A 250 18.83 15.25 -6.81
C SER A 250 18.00 13.96 -6.89
N VAL A 251 17.25 13.81 -7.98
CA VAL A 251 16.58 12.54 -8.34
C VAL A 251 17.50 11.76 -9.27
N ASN A 252 18.30 10.85 -8.73
CA ASN A 252 18.95 9.77 -9.48
C ASN A 252 18.79 8.45 -8.71
N ILE A 253 17.70 7.73 -9.01
CA ILE A 253 17.54 6.32 -8.62
C ILE A 253 17.50 5.56 -9.93
N PHE A 254 18.65 5.09 -10.38
CA PHE A 254 18.95 3.84 -11.12
C PHE A 254 20.41 3.96 -11.60
N PRO A 255 21.33 3.09 -11.17
CA PRO A 255 22.51 2.81 -11.97
C PRO A 255 22.07 1.87 -13.10
N GLU A 256 22.11 2.38 -14.33
CA GLU A 256 22.63 1.61 -15.46
C GLU A 256 24.11 1.31 -15.07
N GLU A 257 24.62 0.09 -15.15
CA GLU A 257 25.09 -0.53 -16.39
C GLU A 257 25.81 -1.85 -16.07
N TYR A 258 25.89 -2.71 -17.10
CA TYR A 258 26.90 -3.73 -17.44
C TYR A 258 27.47 -4.68 -16.37
#